data_AF-A0A520K5B4-F1
#
_entry.id   AF-A0A520K5B4-F1
#
_cell.length_a   1.000
_cell.length_b   1.000
_cell.length_c   1.000
_cell.angle_alpha   90.00
_cell.angle_beta   90.00
_cell.angle_gamma   90.00
#
_symmetry.space_group_name_H-M   'P 1'
#
loop_
_entity.id
_entity.type
_entity.pdbx_description
1 polymer ?
#
loop_
_entity_poly.entity_id
_entity_poly.type
_entity_poly.pdbx_seq_one_letter_code
_entity_poly.pdbx_strand_id
1 'polypeptide(L)'
;MAAIAMCCMVVPAAAAAQPQTPYMISGYIWKGNGNPCNNPAVTVINLNTDTEWTAETNVSYNYYQLVLENSSEVKEGDTLRIIACEYLGNNESNCNVSDHSVTADEINAGGVFNINLTLNHYCLNWMTYPYKRWEQSNWSGPAVMQMMIDHYRPLVPTQEYLNETGIAHNQKPCNENLSYVDPKGMQWTLNDILHNTTSYGGGKYANYGIGSYTTVERALWYICYWHYLGPSAAPAYSDYSNWMAIRGIHTSENPKRESQGSYDIYGFWINDPNPGGIGENTYKSVDQWTGTYYKNLTGVRDGDSYKNRYVAICEPPEQEPSEVRLVHSRARFSGTITAEATDGELTVDVGGEPLNQLICSRKLDREKENRVVQAAIEGVNEQLAPYDRDFKETFAGTVAGKPMAVKSDAGDYYLVPFGIEPDGNSVLVVVIVDSEGGKFKEASWVKEPVKYLPVTAQEALKIVYKEMKGKSTLKVVEKEKATGKLKKADVVDENVNTLGDITYNETEKQSRKAYLELVYRGKSPYYPVWKITIGDSVFFVDQSGTLTCNEPVPTPTPAVTPIKYGDTQVLFE
;
A
#
# COMPACT_ATOMS: atom_id res chain seq x y z
N MET A 1 71.20 -8.60 -60.22
CA MET A 1 69.80 -8.98 -59.95
C MET A 1 69.53 -8.70 -58.48
N ALA A 2 68.78 -7.66 -58.17
CA ALA A 2 68.24 -7.40 -56.83
C ALA A 2 66.72 -7.33 -56.99
N ALA A 3 66.01 -8.27 -56.38
CA ALA A 3 64.56 -8.36 -56.42
C ALA A 3 63.98 -7.48 -55.31
N ILE A 4 63.19 -6.48 -55.70
CA ILE A 4 62.40 -5.64 -54.79
C ILE A 4 61.11 -6.40 -54.48
N ALA A 5 60.94 -6.80 -53.23
CA ALA A 5 59.71 -7.37 -52.72
C ALA A 5 58.69 -6.25 -52.49
N MET A 6 57.63 -6.24 -53.30
CA MET A 6 56.49 -5.34 -53.16
C MET A 6 55.49 -5.98 -52.19
N CYS A 7 55.45 -5.46 -50.95
CA CYS A 7 54.51 -5.89 -49.92
C CYS A 7 53.20 -5.10 -50.09
N CYS A 8 52.16 -5.73 -50.62
CA CYS A 8 50.81 -5.17 -50.67
C CYS A 8 50.23 -5.12 -49.24
N MET A 9 50.25 -3.94 -48.62
CA MET A 9 49.45 -3.68 -47.43
C MET A 9 47.99 -3.48 -47.85
N VAL A 10 47.13 -4.46 -47.54
CA VAL A 10 45.68 -4.30 -47.58
C VAL A 10 45.31 -3.46 -46.36
N VAL A 11 44.95 -2.20 -46.58
CA VAL A 11 44.33 -1.37 -45.54
C VAL A 11 42.87 -1.86 -45.39
N PRO A 12 42.41 -2.27 -44.20
CA PRO A 12 40.99 -2.51 -44.02
C PRO A 12 40.24 -1.20 -44.19
N ALA A 13 39.28 -1.17 -45.11
CA ALA A 13 38.34 -0.07 -45.23
C ALA A 13 37.65 0.11 -43.87
N ALA A 14 37.89 1.26 -43.22
CA ALA A 14 37.09 1.68 -42.08
C ALA A 14 35.64 1.71 -42.56
N ALA A 15 34.79 0.88 -41.95
CA ALA A 15 33.35 0.99 -42.10
C ALA A 15 32.98 2.42 -41.67
N ALA A 16 32.63 3.26 -42.64
CA ALA A 16 32.06 4.56 -42.35
C ALA A 16 30.78 4.31 -41.54
N ALA A 17 30.79 4.69 -40.26
CA ALA A 17 29.58 4.70 -39.45
C ALA A 17 28.55 5.55 -40.21
N GLN A 18 27.45 4.93 -40.65
CA GLN A 18 26.36 5.69 -41.25
C GLN A 18 25.86 6.70 -40.21
N PRO A 19 25.60 7.96 -40.60
CA PRO A 19 25.03 8.92 -39.66
C PRO A 19 23.73 8.34 -39.13
N GLN A 20 23.67 8.15 -37.80
CA GLN A 20 22.45 7.73 -37.13
C GLN A 20 21.40 8.80 -37.44
N THR A 21 20.31 8.39 -38.09
CA THR A 21 19.23 9.32 -38.41
C THR A 21 18.55 9.71 -37.09
N PRO A 22 18.31 11.01 -36.83
CA PRO A 22 17.56 11.42 -35.67
C PRO A 22 16.18 10.78 -35.64
N TYR A 23 15.67 10.48 -34.45
CA TYR A 23 14.31 9.96 -34.25
C TYR A 23 13.48 11.00 -33.50
N MET A 24 12.39 11.48 -34.12
CA MET A 24 11.55 12.54 -33.56
C MET A 24 10.27 11.97 -32.95
N ILE A 25 9.88 12.49 -31.79
CA ILE A 25 8.61 12.18 -31.14
C ILE A 25 7.88 13.51 -30.93
N SER A 26 6.67 13.66 -31.45
CA SER A 26 5.93 14.92 -31.28
C SER A 26 4.42 14.80 -31.34
N GLY A 27 3.75 15.83 -30.82
CA GLY A 27 2.30 15.94 -30.83
C GLY A 27 1.79 17.19 -30.13
N TYR A 28 0.47 17.24 -29.98
CA TYR A 28 -0.24 18.33 -29.33
C TYR A 28 -0.94 17.88 -28.06
N ILE A 29 -0.90 18.70 -27.02
CA ILE A 29 -1.54 18.43 -25.73
C ILE A 29 -2.80 19.29 -25.58
N TRP A 30 -3.89 18.65 -25.19
CA TRP A 30 -5.19 19.29 -25.00
C TRP A 30 -5.66 19.11 -23.56
N LYS A 31 -6.41 20.08 -23.06
CA LYS A 31 -7.15 19.96 -21.81
C LYS A 31 -8.43 19.15 -22.08
N GLY A 32 -9.02 18.56 -21.04
CA GLY A 32 -10.27 17.79 -21.17
C GLY A 32 -11.44 18.57 -21.82
N ASN A 33 -11.45 19.90 -21.68
CA ASN A 33 -12.45 20.77 -22.34
C ASN A 33 -12.12 21.15 -23.80
N GLY A 34 -11.10 20.53 -24.41
CA GLY A 34 -10.67 20.79 -25.79
C GLY A 34 -9.80 22.03 -25.97
N ASN A 35 -9.50 22.80 -24.92
CA ASN A 35 -8.59 23.93 -25.03
C ASN A 35 -7.12 23.47 -25.12
N PRO A 36 -6.25 24.22 -25.81
CA PRO A 36 -4.82 23.91 -25.85
C PRO A 36 -4.19 24.00 -24.46
N CYS A 37 -3.35 23.02 -24.12
CA CYS A 37 -2.52 23.06 -22.92
C CYS A 37 -1.12 23.55 -23.28
N ASN A 38 -0.85 24.85 -23.09
CA ASN A 38 0.46 25.43 -23.37
C ASN A 38 1.47 25.08 -22.27
N ASN A 39 2.76 24.99 -22.63
CA ASN A 39 3.86 24.69 -21.72
C ASN A 39 3.70 23.44 -20.83
N PRO A 40 3.18 22.31 -21.36
CA PRO A 40 3.07 21.12 -20.54
C PRO A 40 4.47 20.62 -20.15
N ALA A 41 4.58 19.96 -19.01
CA ALA A 41 5.74 19.12 -18.72
C ALA A 41 5.51 17.79 -19.45
N VAL A 42 6.43 17.41 -20.35
CA VAL A 42 6.31 16.16 -21.11
C VAL A 42 7.56 15.31 -20.93
N THR A 43 7.37 14.10 -20.44
CA THR A 43 8.41 13.09 -20.24
C THR A 43 8.11 11.88 -21.10
N VAL A 44 9.12 11.36 -21.78
CA VAL A 44 9.04 10.14 -22.58
C VAL A 44 9.97 9.10 -21.96
N ILE A 45 9.45 7.90 -21.71
CA ILE A 45 10.20 6.78 -21.13
C ILE A 45 10.13 5.60 -22.09
N ASN A 46 11.27 5.06 -22.50
CA ASN A 46 11.31 3.76 -23.16
C ASN A 46 11.22 2.66 -22.10
N LEU A 47 10.07 2.00 -21.99
CA LEU A 47 9.82 0.96 -20.98
C LEU A 47 10.67 -0.31 -21.20
N ASN A 48 11.29 -0.46 -22.37
CA ASN A 48 12.15 -1.60 -22.70
C ASN A 48 13.60 -1.38 -22.26
N THR A 49 14.03 -0.12 -22.11
CA THR A 49 15.41 0.25 -21.75
C THR A 49 15.52 1.10 -20.48
N ASP A 50 14.37 1.43 -19.86
CA ASP A 50 14.23 2.37 -18.74
C ASP A 50 14.85 3.75 -18.99
N THR A 51 15.05 4.11 -20.26
CA THR A 51 15.64 5.41 -20.63
C THR A 51 14.56 6.48 -20.62
N GLU A 52 14.83 7.59 -19.91
CA GLU A 52 13.92 8.71 -19.74
C GLU A 52 14.46 9.97 -20.44
N TRP A 53 13.56 10.69 -21.12
CA TRP A 53 13.85 11.96 -21.78
C TRP A 53 12.76 13.00 -21.46
N THR A 54 13.16 14.27 -21.43
CA THR A 54 12.23 15.40 -21.33
C THR A 54 12.07 16.04 -22.70
N ALA A 55 10.83 16.17 -23.17
CA ALA A 55 10.54 16.83 -24.43
C ALA A 55 10.61 18.36 -24.31
N GLU A 56 11.00 19.02 -25.39
CA GLU A 56 10.95 20.47 -25.52
C GLU A 56 9.49 20.94 -25.64
N THR A 57 9.13 21.97 -24.87
CA THR A 57 7.81 22.61 -24.92
C THR A 57 7.94 24.12 -24.95
N ASN A 58 6.83 24.82 -25.17
CA ASN A 58 6.81 26.27 -25.31
C ASN A 58 5.67 26.92 -24.53
N VAL A 59 5.95 28.09 -23.94
CA VAL A 59 4.98 28.87 -23.18
C VAL A 59 3.74 29.32 -23.98
N SER A 60 3.86 29.43 -25.30
CA SER A 60 2.83 29.98 -26.17
C SER A 60 2.07 28.93 -27.00
N TYR A 61 2.50 27.67 -26.98
CA TYR A 61 1.92 26.61 -27.81
C TYR A 61 1.74 25.32 -27.01
N ASN A 62 0.77 24.51 -27.44
CA ASN A 62 0.49 23.21 -26.85
C ASN A 62 1.21 22.05 -27.56
N TYR A 63 2.24 22.36 -28.32
CA TYR A 63 3.04 21.39 -29.04
C TYR A 63 4.26 20.98 -28.21
N TYR A 64 4.61 19.71 -28.26
CA TYR A 64 5.85 19.18 -27.70
C TYR A 64 6.65 18.44 -28.76
N GLN A 65 7.97 18.42 -28.59
CA GLN A 65 8.85 17.61 -29.42
C GLN A 65 10.03 17.06 -28.64
N LEU A 66 10.47 15.87 -29.00
CA LEU A 66 11.72 15.27 -28.54
C LEU A 66 12.47 14.79 -29.77
N VAL A 67 13.73 15.22 -29.90
CA VAL A 67 14.63 14.75 -30.97
C VAL A 67 15.71 13.91 -30.31
N LEU A 68 15.71 12.62 -30.62
CA LEU A 68 16.76 11.70 -30.22
C LEU A 68 17.84 11.73 -31.30
N GLU A 69 19.05 12.13 -30.94
CA GLU A 69 20.17 12.23 -31.89
C GLU A 69 20.56 10.86 -32.46
N ASN A 70 20.28 9.80 -31.71
CA ASN A 70 20.66 8.43 -32.04
C ASN A 70 19.40 7.54 -32.15
N SER A 71 19.01 7.17 -33.37
CA SER A 71 17.90 6.24 -33.61
C SER A 71 18.07 4.84 -33.02
N SER A 72 19.23 4.45 -32.49
CA SER A 72 19.38 3.17 -31.77
C SER A 72 18.81 3.20 -30.34
N GLU A 73 18.44 4.38 -29.83
CA GLU A 73 17.78 4.58 -28.54
C GLU A 73 16.32 4.09 -28.52
N VAL A 74 15.71 3.94 -29.71
CA VAL A 74 14.34 3.46 -29.89
C VAL A 74 14.31 2.44 -31.03
N LYS A 75 13.67 1.29 -30.83
CA LYS A 75 13.60 0.21 -31.82
C LYS A 75 12.16 -0.17 -32.10
N GLU A 76 11.95 -0.83 -33.24
CA GLU A 76 10.68 -1.50 -33.52
C GLU A 76 10.34 -2.47 -32.37
N GLY A 77 9.09 -2.39 -31.91
CA GLY A 77 8.58 -3.19 -30.79
C GLY A 77 8.83 -2.60 -29.41
N ASP A 78 9.63 -1.52 -29.29
CA ASP A 78 9.73 -0.79 -28.03
C ASP A 78 8.39 -0.14 -27.67
N THR A 79 8.13 -0.02 -26.37
CA THR A 79 6.95 0.69 -25.85
C THR A 79 7.39 1.98 -25.17
N LEU A 80 6.96 3.09 -25.73
CA LEU A 80 7.20 4.43 -25.20
C LEU A 80 6.04 4.83 -24.31
N ARG A 81 6.31 5.14 -23.04
CA ARG A 81 5.36 5.80 -22.15
C ARG A 81 5.55 7.30 -22.22
N ILE A 82 4.50 8.01 -22.60
CA ILE A 82 4.49 9.47 -22.72
C ILE A 82 3.61 10.01 -21.60
N ILE A 83 4.22 10.82 -20.74
CA ILE A 83 3.59 11.45 -19.59
C ILE A 83 3.55 12.94 -19.87
N ALA A 84 2.35 13.51 -19.96
CA ALA A 84 2.15 14.94 -20.09
C ALA A 84 1.42 15.47 -18.85
N CYS A 85 1.93 16.52 -18.23
CA CYS A 85 1.32 17.12 -17.04
C CYS A 85 1.26 18.65 -17.14
N GLU A 86 0.10 19.21 -16.78
CA GLU A 86 -0.08 20.61 -16.45
C GLU A 86 -0.07 20.76 -14.92
N TYR A 87 0.90 21.49 -14.38
CA TYR A 87 0.93 21.84 -12.96
C TYR A 87 0.11 23.09 -12.72
N LEU A 88 -1.03 22.95 -12.03
CA LEU A 88 -2.02 24.02 -11.84
C LEU A 88 -1.71 24.93 -10.63
N GLY A 89 -0.69 24.58 -9.84
CA GLY A 89 -0.37 25.22 -8.55
C GLY A 89 -1.23 24.65 -7.42
N ASN A 90 -0.97 25.08 -6.18
CA ASN A 90 -1.73 24.66 -4.98
C ASN A 90 -1.84 23.13 -4.79
N ASN A 91 -0.81 22.39 -5.20
CA ASN A 91 -0.77 20.93 -5.19
C ASN A 91 -1.76 20.23 -6.14
N GLU A 92 -2.23 20.96 -7.16
CA GLU A 92 -3.04 20.42 -8.24
C GLU A 92 -2.19 20.14 -9.49
N SER A 93 -2.47 19.01 -10.13
CA SER A 93 -1.96 18.68 -11.46
C SER A 93 -3.06 18.05 -12.30
N ASN A 94 -2.95 18.21 -13.62
CA ASN A 94 -3.74 17.44 -14.57
C ASN A 94 -2.78 16.76 -15.55
N CYS A 95 -2.82 15.44 -15.63
CA CYS A 95 -1.88 14.65 -16.37
C CYS A 95 -2.56 13.74 -17.40
N ASN A 96 -1.77 13.19 -18.31
CA ASN A 96 -2.11 12.06 -19.16
C ASN A 96 -0.93 11.10 -19.18
N VAL A 97 -1.22 9.80 -19.17
CA VAL A 97 -0.22 8.75 -19.37
C VAL A 97 -0.72 7.89 -20.52
N SER A 98 0.07 7.81 -21.57
CA SER A 98 -0.23 7.01 -22.75
C SER A 98 0.98 6.16 -23.15
N ASP A 99 0.73 4.92 -23.51
CA ASP A 99 1.76 4.01 -24.04
C ASP A 99 1.63 3.92 -25.57
N HIS A 100 2.75 3.97 -26.28
CA HIS A 100 2.84 3.87 -27.73
C HIS A 100 3.83 2.77 -28.12
N SER A 101 3.38 1.76 -28.87
CA SER A 101 4.26 0.73 -29.41
C SER A 101 4.86 1.18 -30.73
N VAL A 102 6.19 1.21 -30.78
CA VAL A 102 6.95 1.70 -31.95
C VAL A 102 6.90 0.68 -33.08
N THR A 103 6.62 1.16 -34.28
CA THR A 103 6.52 0.34 -35.49
C THR A 103 7.74 0.49 -36.41
N ALA A 104 7.97 -0.49 -37.29
CA ALA A 104 9.01 -0.39 -38.33
C ALA A 104 8.83 0.85 -39.22
N ASP A 105 7.59 1.19 -39.55
CA ASP A 105 7.28 2.33 -40.42
C ASP A 105 7.66 3.66 -39.78
N GLU A 106 7.46 3.81 -38.46
CA GLU A 106 7.89 4.99 -37.70
C GLU A 106 9.42 5.09 -37.61
N ILE A 107 10.12 3.97 -37.42
CA ILE A 107 11.59 3.93 -37.49
C ILE A 107 12.07 4.39 -38.86
N ASN A 108 11.47 3.88 -39.93
CA ASN A 108 11.82 4.25 -41.31
C ASN A 108 11.45 5.70 -41.66
N ALA A 109 10.40 6.25 -41.03
CA ALA A 109 9.97 7.63 -41.19
C ALA A 109 10.80 8.64 -40.37
N GLY A 110 11.73 8.17 -39.53
CA GLY A 110 12.57 9.01 -38.67
C GLY A 110 11.84 9.54 -37.44
N GLY A 111 10.74 8.91 -37.03
CA GLY A 111 9.98 9.36 -35.87
C GLY A 111 8.53 8.92 -35.85
N VAL A 112 7.89 9.21 -34.71
CA VAL A 112 6.44 9.15 -34.55
C VAL A 112 5.91 10.57 -34.32
N PHE A 113 4.91 10.93 -35.11
CA PHE A 113 4.36 12.28 -35.17
C PHE A 113 2.87 12.26 -34.84
N ASN A 114 2.36 13.36 -34.32
CA ASN A 114 0.95 13.55 -33.98
C ASN A 114 0.45 12.60 -32.88
N ILE A 115 1.30 12.28 -31.91
CA ILE A 115 0.84 11.65 -30.66
C ILE A 115 0.13 12.73 -29.84
N ASN A 116 -1.13 12.94 -30.13
CA ASN A 116 -1.94 13.96 -29.47
C ASN A 116 -2.51 13.39 -28.17
N LEU A 117 -2.31 14.09 -27.06
CA LEU A 117 -2.78 13.67 -25.74
C LEU A 117 -3.84 14.64 -25.22
N THR A 118 -4.77 14.10 -24.43
CA THR A 118 -5.76 14.89 -23.70
C THR A 118 -5.58 14.64 -22.21
N LEU A 119 -5.32 15.69 -21.42
CA LEU A 119 -5.15 15.59 -19.97
C LEU A 119 -6.47 15.13 -19.33
N ASN A 120 -6.42 13.99 -18.64
CA ASN A 120 -7.57 13.24 -18.14
C ASN A 120 -7.27 12.51 -16.81
N HIS A 121 -6.28 12.98 -16.07
CA HIS A 121 -5.94 12.53 -14.72
C HIS A 121 -5.70 13.74 -13.83
N TYR A 122 -6.74 14.16 -13.14
CA TYR A 122 -6.68 15.23 -12.16
C TYR A 122 -6.20 14.68 -10.81
N CYS A 123 -5.22 15.35 -10.23
CA CYS A 123 -4.72 15.06 -8.90
C CYS A 123 -4.75 16.33 -8.06
N LEU A 124 -5.26 16.21 -6.83
CA LEU A 124 -5.09 17.21 -5.78
C LEU A 124 -4.50 16.48 -4.57
N ASN A 125 -3.24 16.78 -4.24
CA ASN A 125 -2.52 16.04 -3.20
C ASN A 125 -1.72 16.97 -2.30
N TRP A 126 -2.12 17.13 -1.05
CA TRP A 126 -1.43 18.00 -0.09
C TRP A 126 -0.04 17.41 0.28
N MET A 127 0.99 17.67 -0.51
CA MET A 127 2.32 17.03 -0.39
C MET A 127 3.02 17.35 0.94
N THR A 128 2.79 18.54 1.48
CA THR A 128 3.33 18.98 2.78
C THR A 128 2.35 18.75 3.92
N TYR A 129 1.36 17.87 3.75
CA TYR A 129 0.38 17.57 4.78
C TYR A 129 1.05 16.92 6.00
N PRO A 130 0.81 17.43 7.22
CA PRO A 130 1.49 16.94 8.40
C PRO A 130 1.10 15.49 8.71
N TYR A 131 2.07 14.74 9.24
CA TYR A 131 1.86 13.40 9.74
C TYR A 131 2.03 13.34 11.25
N LYS A 132 1.08 12.71 11.95
CA LYS A 132 1.11 12.46 13.39
C LYS A 132 0.67 11.03 13.65
N ARG A 133 1.42 10.32 14.48
CA ARG A 133 0.99 9.02 15.04
C ARG A 133 0.05 9.25 16.21
N TRP A 134 -0.84 8.31 16.48
CA TRP A 134 -1.61 8.35 17.72
C TRP A 134 -0.69 8.17 18.93
N GLU A 135 -0.97 8.90 20.01
CA GLU A 135 -0.22 8.81 21.26
C GLU A 135 -0.77 7.71 22.18
N GLN A 136 -2.04 7.32 22.01
CA GLN A 136 -2.69 6.20 22.70
C GLN A 136 -3.47 5.33 21.71
N SER A 137 -3.68 4.05 22.03
CA SER A 137 -4.24 3.05 21.11
C SER A 137 -5.66 3.34 20.62
N ASN A 138 -6.41 4.21 21.30
CA ASN A 138 -7.75 4.65 20.93
C ASN A 138 -7.78 6.09 20.36
N TRP A 139 -6.63 6.70 20.12
CA TRP A 139 -6.51 8.12 19.73
C TRP A 139 -6.26 8.34 18.24
N SER A 140 -6.76 7.43 17.40
CA SER A 140 -6.74 7.61 15.94
C SER A 140 -7.48 8.88 15.50
N GLY A 141 -8.69 9.11 16.01
CA GLY A 141 -9.47 10.32 15.76
C GLY A 141 -8.74 11.61 16.17
N PRO A 142 -8.25 11.73 17.41
CA PRO A 142 -7.41 12.84 17.87
C PRO A 142 -6.17 13.10 17.00
N ALA A 143 -5.44 12.05 16.60
CA ALA A 143 -4.29 12.19 15.72
C ALA A 143 -4.67 12.74 14.34
N VAL A 144 -5.78 12.26 13.76
CA VAL A 144 -6.32 12.80 12.51
C VAL A 144 -6.75 14.24 12.65
N MET A 145 -7.48 14.60 13.72
CA MET A 145 -7.83 16.00 13.99
C MET A 145 -6.58 16.88 14.13
N GLN A 146 -5.54 16.38 14.79
CA GLN A 146 -4.27 17.09 14.94
C GLN A 146 -3.61 17.36 13.59
N MET A 147 -3.54 16.38 12.69
CA MET A 147 -3.04 16.56 11.32
C MET A 147 -3.88 17.57 10.53
N MET A 148 -5.21 17.50 10.64
CA MET A 148 -6.11 18.43 9.96
C MET A 148 -5.96 19.86 10.47
N ILE A 149 -5.79 20.08 11.78
CA ILE A 149 -5.58 21.41 12.36
C ILE A 149 -4.21 21.98 11.99
N ASP A 150 -3.15 21.16 12.09
CA ASP A 150 -1.76 21.51 11.74
C ASP A 150 -1.65 21.96 10.26
N HIS A 151 -2.48 21.40 9.38
CA HIS A 151 -2.57 21.85 7.99
C HIS A 151 -3.00 23.32 7.82
N TYR A 152 -3.92 23.82 8.64
CA TYR A 152 -4.44 25.19 8.49
C TYR A 152 -3.70 26.22 9.35
N ARG A 153 -3.11 25.81 10.48
CA ARG A 153 -2.52 26.76 11.43
C ARG A 153 -1.37 26.19 12.24
N PRO A 154 -0.38 27.04 12.60
CA PRO A 154 0.81 26.60 13.33
C PRO A 154 0.55 26.26 14.80
N LEU A 155 -0.51 26.80 15.41
CA LEU A 155 -0.87 26.50 16.80
C LEU A 155 -1.83 25.31 16.83
N VAL A 156 -1.29 24.14 17.19
CA VAL A 156 -2.00 22.86 17.15
C VAL A 156 -2.25 22.34 18.58
N PRO A 157 -3.48 21.97 18.96
CA PRO A 157 -3.74 21.34 20.24
C PRO A 157 -3.09 19.96 20.39
N THR A 158 -2.92 19.52 21.64
CA THR A 158 -2.46 18.16 21.97
C THR A 158 -3.54 17.14 21.65
N GLN A 159 -3.16 15.88 21.39
CA GLN A 159 -4.14 14.81 21.16
C GLN A 159 -5.01 14.56 22.40
N GLU A 160 -4.48 14.76 23.60
CA GLU A 160 -5.23 14.69 24.85
C GLU A 160 -6.42 15.66 24.86
N TYR A 161 -6.17 16.94 24.57
CA TYR A 161 -7.24 17.95 24.51
C TYR A 161 -8.27 17.63 23.41
N LEU A 162 -7.80 17.21 22.24
CA LEU A 162 -8.66 16.83 21.12
C LEU A 162 -9.51 15.61 21.46
N ASN A 163 -8.95 14.64 22.20
CA ASN A 163 -9.67 13.48 22.66
C ASN A 163 -10.75 13.84 23.69
N GLU A 164 -10.39 14.56 24.75
CA GLU A 164 -11.34 15.01 25.79
C GLU A 164 -12.50 15.81 25.19
N THR A 165 -12.20 16.71 24.26
CA THR A 165 -13.21 17.53 23.60
C THR A 165 -14.07 16.69 22.65
N GLY A 166 -13.47 15.79 21.88
CA GLY A 166 -14.18 14.92 20.93
C GLY A 166 -15.14 13.98 21.63
N ILE A 167 -14.68 13.25 22.66
CA ILE A 167 -15.53 12.29 23.37
C ILE A 167 -16.70 12.97 24.10
N ALA A 168 -16.50 14.18 24.63
CA ALA A 168 -17.56 14.96 25.29
C ALA A 168 -18.72 15.33 24.34
N HIS A 169 -18.42 15.36 23.03
CA HIS A 169 -19.33 15.72 21.94
C HIS A 169 -19.70 14.55 21.02
N ASN A 170 -19.36 13.32 21.41
CA ASN A 170 -19.89 12.13 20.77
C ASN A 170 -21.43 12.12 20.78
N GLN A 171 -22.03 11.37 19.86
CA GLN A 171 -23.47 11.22 19.72
C GLN A 171 -24.10 10.77 21.05
N LYS A 172 -25.11 11.51 21.52
CA LYS A 172 -25.86 11.18 22.74
C LYS A 172 -27.24 10.59 22.41
N PRO A 173 -27.76 9.65 23.21
CA PRO A 173 -27.07 8.96 24.33
C PRO A 173 -26.19 7.79 23.86
N CYS A 174 -26.30 7.36 22.59
CA CYS A 174 -25.73 6.10 22.12
C CYS A 174 -24.22 5.93 22.37
N ASN A 175 -23.42 6.98 22.16
CA ASN A 175 -21.96 6.95 22.20
C ASN A 175 -21.36 7.78 23.35
N GLU A 176 -22.17 8.17 24.34
CA GLU A 176 -21.72 9.03 25.45
C GLU A 176 -20.57 8.41 26.26
N ASN A 177 -20.54 7.07 26.35
CA ASN A 177 -19.51 6.29 27.04
C ASN A 177 -18.56 5.58 26.05
N LEU A 178 -18.47 6.05 24.81
CA LEU A 178 -17.53 5.50 23.83
C LEU A 178 -16.13 6.05 24.09
N SER A 179 -15.12 5.17 24.11
CA SER A 179 -13.71 5.55 24.31
C SER A 179 -13.03 6.10 23.06
N TYR A 180 -13.74 6.16 21.94
CA TYR A 180 -13.28 6.67 20.65
C TYR A 180 -14.07 7.91 20.28
N VAL A 181 -13.45 8.81 19.53
CA VAL A 181 -14.17 9.95 18.92
C VAL A 181 -15.01 9.43 17.76
N ASP A 182 -16.30 9.72 17.80
CA ASP A 182 -17.25 9.41 16.72
C ASP A 182 -17.35 10.58 15.70
N PRO A 183 -18.11 10.44 14.61
CA PRO A 183 -18.22 11.48 13.59
C PRO A 183 -18.73 12.82 14.15
N LYS A 184 -19.60 12.79 15.17
CA LYS A 184 -20.15 14.00 15.77
C LYS A 184 -19.12 14.69 16.66
N GLY A 185 -18.39 13.91 17.45
CA GLY A 185 -17.27 14.39 18.24
C GLY A 185 -16.21 15.06 17.36
N MET A 186 -15.78 14.38 16.29
CA MET A 186 -14.75 14.90 15.38
C MET A 186 -15.20 16.19 14.69
N GLN A 187 -16.40 16.21 14.11
CA GLN A 187 -16.97 17.40 13.47
C GLN A 187 -16.99 18.59 14.44
N TRP A 188 -17.51 18.38 15.64
CA TRP A 188 -17.67 19.44 16.62
C TRP A 188 -16.31 20.02 17.02
N THR A 189 -15.34 19.15 17.36
CA THR A 189 -14.01 19.57 17.79
C THR A 189 -13.26 20.32 16.70
N LEU A 190 -13.28 19.83 15.46
CA LEU A 190 -12.67 20.54 14.33
C LEU A 190 -13.28 21.93 14.15
N ASN A 191 -14.60 22.06 14.23
CA ASN A 191 -15.27 23.35 14.03
C ASN A 191 -15.08 24.31 15.21
N ASP A 192 -15.00 23.81 16.45
CA ASP A 192 -14.67 24.68 17.59
C ASP A 192 -13.26 25.28 17.45
N ILE A 193 -12.32 24.57 16.83
CA ILE A 193 -10.94 25.05 16.68
C ILE A 193 -10.72 25.85 15.38
N LEU A 194 -11.35 25.42 14.28
CA LEU A 194 -11.09 25.91 12.92
C LEU A 194 -12.19 26.80 12.36
N HIS A 195 -13.39 26.84 12.95
CA HIS A 195 -14.48 27.71 12.50
C HIS A 195 -14.77 28.83 13.49
N ASN A 196 -14.74 28.53 14.79
CA ASN A 196 -15.07 29.47 15.83
C ASN A 196 -13.95 30.50 16.04
N THR A 197 -14.29 31.79 16.09
CA THR A 197 -13.33 32.88 16.26
C THR A 197 -12.95 33.15 17.71
N THR A 198 -13.59 32.48 18.69
CA THR A 198 -13.36 32.74 20.13
C THR A 198 -12.61 31.64 20.87
N SER A 199 -12.49 30.44 20.30
CA SER A 199 -11.88 29.27 20.95
C SER A 199 -10.44 29.06 20.45
N TYR A 200 -9.50 28.72 21.33
CA TYR A 200 -8.10 28.35 21.02
C TYR A 200 -7.38 29.30 20.02
N GLY A 201 -7.54 30.61 20.19
CA GLY A 201 -7.00 31.63 19.28
C GLY A 201 -7.58 31.57 17.85
N GLY A 202 -8.84 31.13 17.73
CA GLY A 202 -9.49 30.69 16.49
C GLY A 202 -9.65 31.72 15.38
N GLY A 203 -10.10 31.22 14.24
CA GLY A 203 -10.35 31.96 13.00
C GLY A 203 -11.27 31.14 12.10
N LYS A 204 -11.82 31.73 11.04
CA LYS A 204 -12.67 31.01 10.06
C LYS A 204 -11.77 30.34 9.02
N TYR A 205 -11.08 29.28 9.43
CA TYR A 205 -10.16 28.51 8.57
C TYR A 205 -10.87 27.42 7.79
N ALA A 206 -11.74 26.66 8.44
CA ALA A 206 -12.49 25.56 7.84
C ALA A 206 -13.86 25.39 8.50
N ASN A 207 -14.74 24.61 7.87
CA ASN A 207 -16.05 24.25 8.40
C ASN A 207 -16.43 22.82 7.98
N TYR A 208 -16.16 21.84 8.84
CA TYR A 208 -16.34 20.43 8.56
C TYR A 208 -17.81 19.97 8.70
N GLY A 209 -18.25 19.19 7.72
CA GLY A 209 -19.51 18.47 7.64
C GLY A 209 -19.31 16.96 7.81
N ILE A 210 -20.40 16.25 8.12
CA ILE A 210 -20.43 14.78 8.15
C ILE A 210 -21.16 14.30 6.91
N GLY A 211 -20.44 13.69 5.97
CA GLY A 211 -21.03 12.93 4.88
C GLY A 211 -21.39 11.53 5.37
N SER A 212 -22.59 11.05 5.08
CA SER A 212 -23.08 9.76 5.55
C SER A 212 -24.00 9.10 4.52
N TYR A 213 -23.57 8.01 3.90
CA TYR A 213 -24.21 7.46 2.70
C TYR A 213 -24.38 5.94 2.75
N THR A 214 -25.38 5.42 2.05
CA THR A 214 -25.66 3.97 1.98
C THR A 214 -24.83 3.24 0.93
N THR A 215 -24.22 3.96 0.00
CA THR A 215 -23.41 3.45 -1.11
C THR A 215 -22.01 4.01 -1.03
N VAL A 216 -21.00 3.21 -1.38
CA VAL A 216 -19.59 3.64 -1.32
C VAL A 216 -19.30 4.73 -2.34
N GLU A 217 -19.89 4.63 -3.54
CA GLU A 217 -19.74 5.58 -4.64
C GLU A 217 -20.13 7.00 -4.21
N ARG A 218 -21.29 7.14 -3.57
CA ARG A 218 -21.76 8.44 -3.06
C ARG A 218 -20.87 9.02 -1.96
N ALA A 219 -20.27 8.16 -1.13
CA ALA A 219 -19.35 8.61 -0.09
C ALA A 219 -17.99 9.03 -0.67
N LEU A 220 -17.47 8.28 -1.66
CA LEU A 220 -16.24 8.65 -2.37
C LEU A 220 -16.44 9.92 -3.20
N TRP A 221 -17.60 10.09 -3.84
CA TRP A 221 -17.97 11.35 -4.48
C TRP A 221 -17.88 12.52 -3.51
N TYR A 222 -18.46 12.38 -2.32
CA TYR A 222 -18.44 13.43 -1.30
C TYR A 222 -17.02 13.81 -0.88
N ILE A 223 -16.16 12.80 -0.67
CA ILE A 223 -14.73 13.03 -0.38
C ILE A 223 -14.07 13.81 -1.52
N CYS A 224 -14.18 13.32 -2.75
CA CYS A 224 -13.55 13.93 -3.92
C CYS A 224 -14.05 15.35 -4.20
N TYR A 225 -15.36 15.57 -4.11
CA TYR A 225 -16.00 16.85 -4.39
C TYR A 225 -15.52 17.96 -3.44
N TRP A 226 -15.36 17.65 -2.15
CA TRP A 226 -14.99 18.64 -1.13
C TRP A 226 -13.49 18.77 -0.90
N HIS A 227 -12.67 17.88 -1.46
CA HIS A 227 -11.24 17.83 -1.20
C HIS A 227 -10.48 19.11 -1.59
N TYR A 228 -11.02 19.91 -2.51
CA TYR A 228 -10.41 21.19 -2.91
C TYR A 228 -10.36 22.23 -1.77
N LEU A 229 -11.17 22.06 -0.72
CA LEU A 229 -11.16 22.95 0.44
C LEU A 229 -10.17 22.49 1.50
N GLY A 230 -9.82 21.21 1.52
CA GLY A 230 -8.86 20.69 2.45
C GLY A 230 -8.90 19.17 2.59
N PRO A 231 -8.09 18.63 3.52
CA PRO A 231 -8.04 17.22 3.83
C PRO A 231 -9.39 16.70 4.33
N SER A 232 -9.62 15.40 4.19
CA SER A 232 -10.80 14.72 4.72
C SER A 232 -10.41 13.66 5.74
N ALA A 233 -11.36 13.22 6.57
CA ALA A 233 -11.16 12.09 7.48
C ALA A 233 -12.21 11.01 7.26
N ALA A 234 -11.81 9.74 7.40
CA ALA A 234 -12.71 8.61 7.29
C ALA A 234 -12.40 7.55 8.37
N PRO A 235 -13.43 6.97 9.01
CA PRO A 235 -13.24 5.77 9.81
C PRO A 235 -12.91 4.57 8.92
N ALA A 236 -12.00 3.73 9.38
CA ALA A 236 -11.56 2.50 8.74
C ALA A 236 -12.08 1.27 9.50
N TYR A 237 -12.14 0.12 8.81
CA TYR A 237 -12.47 -1.20 9.39
C TYR A 237 -13.88 -1.36 9.97
N SER A 238 -14.84 -0.50 9.60
CA SER A 238 -16.27 -0.59 9.95
C SER A 238 -16.68 -0.08 11.33
N ASP A 239 -15.79 0.58 12.07
CA ASP A 239 -16.08 1.24 13.36
C ASP A 239 -15.25 2.52 13.57
N TYR A 240 -15.25 3.08 14.78
CA TYR A 240 -14.52 4.31 15.11
C TYR A 240 -13.16 4.08 15.77
N SER A 241 -12.69 2.83 15.84
CA SER A 241 -11.43 2.50 16.48
C SER A 241 -10.22 3.04 15.70
N ASN A 242 -10.35 3.14 14.37
CA ASN A 242 -9.30 3.68 13.51
C ASN A 242 -9.83 4.74 12.54
N TRP A 243 -9.35 5.96 12.68
CA TRP A 243 -9.54 7.04 11.70
C TRP A 243 -8.30 7.22 10.85
N MET A 244 -8.49 7.47 9.55
CA MET A 244 -7.42 7.82 8.62
C MET A 244 -7.67 9.20 7.99
N ALA A 245 -6.59 9.93 7.71
CA ALA A 245 -6.64 11.20 7.01
C ALA A 245 -6.46 10.97 5.51
N ILE A 246 -7.39 11.47 4.70
CA ILE A 246 -7.30 11.51 3.24
C ILE A 246 -6.68 12.85 2.88
N ARG A 247 -5.47 12.82 2.34
CA ARG A 247 -4.70 14.03 1.98
C ARG A 247 -4.64 14.27 0.47
N GLY A 248 -5.10 13.34 -0.34
CA GLY A 248 -5.13 13.53 -1.79
C GLY A 248 -6.15 12.67 -2.51
N ILE A 249 -6.55 13.12 -3.69
CA ILE A 249 -7.47 12.43 -4.61
C ILE A 249 -6.87 12.33 -6.01
N HIS A 250 -7.11 11.19 -6.68
CA HIS A 250 -6.75 10.94 -8.07
C HIS A 250 -8.01 10.57 -8.86
N THR A 251 -8.45 11.45 -9.76
CA THR A 251 -9.69 11.34 -10.55
C THR A 251 -9.46 11.63 -12.04
N SER A 252 -10.44 11.38 -12.92
CA SER A 252 -10.29 11.70 -14.36
C SER A 252 -10.33 13.20 -14.67
N GLU A 253 -10.97 13.96 -13.80
CA GLU A 253 -11.26 15.38 -13.97
C GLU A 253 -11.38 16.05 -12.60
N ASN A 254 -11.41 17.38 -12.57
CA ASN A 254 -11.57 18.13 -11.33
C ASN A 254 -13.00 17.94 -10.77
N PRO A 255 -13.18 17.29 -9.61
CA PRO A 255 -14.51 16.95 -9.10
C PRO A 255 -15.39 18.15 -8.76
N LYS A 256 -14.82 19.35 -8.58
CA LYS A 256 -15.55 20.58 -8.25
C LYS A 256 -16.11 21.29 -9.49
N ARG A 257 -15.38 21.23 -10.62
CA ARG A 257 -15.62 22.17 -11.74
C ARG A 257 -16.72 21.71 -12.70
N GLU A 258 -17.15 20.47 -12.63
CA GLU A 258 -18.19 19.96 -13.51
C GLU A 258 -19.53 19.91 -12.78
N SER A 259 -20.44 20.78 -13.20
CA SER A 259 -21.86 20.66 -12.87
C SER A 259 -22.36 19.28 -13.30
N GLN A 260 -22.51 18.37 -12.33
CA GLN A 260 -23.29 17.13 -12.46
C GLN A 260 -22.75 16.07 -13.45
N GLY A 261 -21.46 16.12 -13.79
CA GLY A 261 -20.80 15.10 -14.63
C GLY A 261 -20.36 13.87 -13.84
N SER A 262 -20.31 12.73 -14.52
CA SER A 262 -19.75 11.49 -13.98
C SER A 262 -18.25 11.43 -14.20
N TYR A 263 -17.47 11.24 -13.14
CA TYR A 263 -16.01 11.10 -13.21
C TYR A 263 -15.53 9.76 -12.68
N ASP A 264 -14.29 9.43 -13.05
CA ASP A 264 -13.58 8.25 -12.59
C ASP A 264 -12.79 8.54 -11.33
N ILE A 265 -12.81 7.59 -10.39
CA ILE A 265 -11.99 7.59 -9.19
C ILE A 265 -10.96 6.47 -9.30
N TYR A 266 -9.68 6.83 -9.30
CA TYR A 266 -8.56 5.89 -9.38
C TYR A 266 -8.04 5.51 -7.99
N GLY A 267 -7.97 6.47 -7.06
CA GLY A 267 -7.43 6.22 -5.73
C GLY A 267 -7.19 7.47 -4.88
N PHE A 268 -6.56 7.26 -3.73
CA PHE A 268 -6.42 8.25 -2.67
C PHE A 268 -5.02 8.21 -2.04
N TRP A 269 -4.51 9.39 -1.70
CA TRP A 269 -3.36 9.53 -0.80
C TRP A 269 -3.84 9.60 0.65
N ILE A 270 -3.30 8.73 1.50
CA ILE A 270 -3.79 8.52 2.87
C ILE A 270 -2.63 8.51 3.87
N ASN A 271 -2.88 9.13 5.02
CA ASN A 271 -2.03 9.02 6.21
C ASN A 271 -2.78 8.21 7.30
N ASP A 272 -2.14 7.13 7.76
CA ASP A 272 -2.65 6.28 8.84
C ASP A 272 -1.90 6.58 10.15
N PRO A 273 -2.57 7.13 11.17
CA PRO A 273 -1.93 7.49 12.45
C PRO A 273 -1.54 6.26 13.28
N ASN A 274 -1.99 5.05 12.94
CA ASN A 274 -1.64 3.84 13.67
C ASN A 274 -0.12 3.56 13.58
N PRO A 275 0.62 3.47 14.71
CA PRO A 275 2.04 3.13 14.73
C PRO A 275 2.37 1.76 14.14
N GLY A 276 1.42 0.81 14.17
CA GLY A 276 1.51 -0.48 13.47
C GLY A 276 0.73 -0.49 12.14
N GLY A 277 0.31 0.69 11.70
CA GLY A 277 -0.47 0.95 10.50
C GLY A 277 0.38 1.21 9.27
N ILE A 278 -0.20 1.89 8.31
CA ILE A 278 0.35 2.10 6.97
C ILE A 278 1.34 3.28 6.90
N GLY A 279 1.29 4.18 7.89
CA GLY A 279 2.21 5.31 7.98
C GLY A 279 1.79 6.54 7.18
N GLU A 280 2.74 7.43 6.94
CA GLU A 280 2.60 8.54 6.00
C GLU A 280 2.86 8.09 4.56
N ASN A 281 2.55 8.96 3.60
CA ASN A 281 2.98 8.81 2.21
C ASN A 281 2.55 7.47 1.62
N THR A 282 1.24 7.26 1.60
CA THR A 282 0.69 6.04 1.01
C THR A 282 -0.37 6.37 0.00
N TYR A 283 -0.37 5.60 -1.08
CA TYR A 283 -1.37 5.65 -2.13
C TYR A 283 -2.11 4.33 -2.18
N LYS A 284 -3.44 4.41 -2.19
CA LYS A 284 -4.32 3.26 -2.33
C LYS A 284 -5.11 3.40 -3.63
N SER A 285 -5.09 2.36 -4.44
CA SER A 285 -6.11 2.20 -5.48
C SER A 285 -7.50 2.23 -4.83
N VAL A 286 -8.51 2.64 -5.59
CA VAL A 286 -9.90 2.65 -5.12
C VAL A 286 -10.37 1.27 -4.65
N ASP A 287 -9.86 0.20 -5.28
CA ASP A 287 -10.10 -1.19 -4.91
C ASP A 287 -9.57 -1.51 -3.53
N GLN A 288 -8.32 -1.13 -3.28
CA GLN A 288 -7.70 -1.38 -2.00
C GLN A 288 -8.36 -0.55 -0.90
N TRP A 289 -8.70 0.72 -1.19
CA TRP A 289 -9.38 1.60 -0.25
C TRP A 289 -10.73 1.02 0.19
N THR A 290 -11.61 0.73 -0.76
CA THR A 290 -12.98 0.23 -0.49
C THR A 290 -13.00 -1.26 -0.10
N GLY A 291 -12.05 -2.05 -0.59
CA GLY A 291 -11.92 -3.48 -0.33
C GLY A 291 -11.39 -3.82 1.05
N THR A 292 -10.53 -2.97 1.63
CA THR A 292 -9.87 -3.28 2.92
C THR A 292 -10.26 -2.31 4.04
N TYR A 293 -10.28 -1.00 3.75
CA TYR A 293 -10.28 0.01 4.81
C TYR A 293 -11.62 0.72 4.95
N TYR A 294 -12.14 1.27 3.85
CA TYR A 294 -13.34 2.09 3.87
C TYR A 294 -14.59 1.24 3.74
N LYS A 295 -15.09 0.84 4.90
CA LYS A 295 -16.25 -0.05 5.04
C LYS A 295 -17.43 0.70 5.63
N ASN A 296 -18.62 0.21 5.33
CA ASN A 296 -19.81 0.69 6.02
C ASN A 296 -19.72 0.34 7.51
N LEU A 297 -20.29 1.21 8.35
CA LEU A 297 -20.17 1.11 9.81
C LEU A 297 -21.09 0.03 10.37
N THR A 298 -20.70 -1.24 10.23
CA THR A 298 -21.43 -2.40 10.75
C THR A 298 -21.00 -2.76 12.18
N GLY A 299 -19.80 -2.36 12.60
CA GLY A 299 -19.23 -2.63 13.93
C GLY A 299 -19.60 -1.61 15.01
N VAL A 300 -20.44 -0.62 14.69
CA VAL A 300 -20.90 0.40 15.64
C VAL A 300 -22.15 -0.06 16.41
N ARG A 301 -22.49 0.66 17.49
CA ARG A 301 -23.63 0.35 18.37
C ARG A 301 -24.96 0.43 17.60
N ASP A 302 -25.97 -0.34 18.03
CA ASP A 302 -27.27 -0.41 17.36
C ASP A 302 -28.02 0.93 17.26
N GLY A 303 -27.85 1.81 18.26
CA GLY A 303 -28.45 3.14 18.28
C GLY A 303 -27.64 4.23 17.56
N ASP A 304 -26.56 3.85 16.88
CA ASP A 304 -25.70 4.79 16.18
C ASP A 304 -26.39 5.31 14.91
N SER A 305 -26.42 6.62 14.70
CA SER A 305 -27.12 7.23 13.55
C SER A 305 -26.44 6.91 12.22
N TYR A 306 -25.19 6.44 12.27
CA TYR A 306 -24.37 6.12 11.12
C TYR A 306 -24.23 4.62 10.89
N LYS A 307 -24.92 3.77 11.67
CA LYS A 307 -24.90 2.32 11.50
C LYS A 307 -25.28 1.93 10.06
N ASN A 308 -24.51 1.03 9.47
CA ASN A 308 -24.62 0.56 8.08
C ASN A 308 -24.41 1.65 7.02
N ARG A 309 -23.71 2.74 7.35
CA ARG A 309 -23.40 3.83 6.41
C ARG A 309 -21.90 3.98 6.20
N TYR A 310 -21.50 4.50 5.05
CA TYR A 310 -20.16 5.02 4.79
C TYR A 310 -20.10 6.47 5.27
N VAL A 311 -19.09 6.81 6.07
CA VAL A 311 -18.97 8.13 6.69
C VAL A 311 -17.67 8.82 6.29
N ALA A 312 -17.70 10.13 6.07
CA ALA A 312 -16.50 10.95 5.90
C ALA A 312 -16.72 12.34 6.52
N ILE A 313 -15.63 12.99 6.93
CA ILE A 313 -15.61 14.35 7.47
C ILE A 313 -14.87 15.24 6.46
N CYS A 314 -15.57 16.20 5.85
CA CYS A 314 -15.06 17.06 4.76
C CYS A 314 -15.54 18.52 4.93
N GLU A 315 -14.95 19.51 4.26
CA GLU A 315 -15.33 20.93 4.32
C GLU A 315 -16.12 21.39 3.06
N PRO A 316 -17.36 21.97 3.07
CA PRO A 316 -18.47 22.01 4.03
C PRO A 316 -19.77 21.37 3.38
N PRO A 317 -21.04 21.75 3.65
CA PRO A 317 -22.16 20.80 3.84
C PRO A 317 -22.86 20.25 2.58
N GLU A 318 -23.68 19.20 2.78
CA GLU A 318 -24.40 18.38 1.78
C GLU A 318 -24.82 19.10 0.49
N GLN A 319 -24.39 18.53 -0.64
CA GLN A 319 -24.87 18.85 -1.98
C GLN A 319 -25.50 17.60 -2.63
N GLU A 320 -26.28 17.83 -3.68
CA GLU A 320 -26.81 16.74 -4.52
C GLU A 320 -25.66 15.99 -5.20
N PRO A 321 -25.62 14.66 -5.13
CA PRO A 321 -24.52 13.85 -5.63
C PRO A 321 -24.45 13.85 -7.16
N SER A 322 -23.24 13.72 -7.71
CA SER A 322 -23.05 13.22 -9.08
C SER A 322 -22.73 11.73 -9.07
N GLU A 323 -22.98 11.05 -10.19
CA GLU A 323 -22.58 9.65 -10.36
C GLU A 323 -21.04 9.57 -10.47
N VAL A 324 -20.43 8.53 -9.91
CA VAL A 324 -18.99 8.29 -10.03
C VAL A 324 -18.74 6.85 -10.44
N ARG A 325 -17.68 6.63 -11.21
CA ARG A 325 -17.22 5.30 -11.59
C ARG A 325 -15.90 4.98 -10.89
N LEU A 326 -15.79 3.78 -10.33
CA LEU A 326 -14.56 3.32 -9.71
C LEU A 326 -13.71 2.65 -10.80
N VAL A 327 -12.48 3.12 -11.01
CA VAL A 327 -11.56 2.53 -12.00
C VAL A 327 -10.65 1.53 -11.30
N HIS A 328 -11.01 0.26 -11.46
CA HIS A 328 -10.31 -0.86 -10.85
C HIS A 328 -8.91 -1.04 -11.42
N SER A 329 -7.97 -1.45 -10.57
CA SER A 329 -6.60 -1.74 -10.99
C SER A 329 -6.57 -2.95 -11.92
N ARG A 330 -5.98 -2.80 -13.11
CA ARG A 330 -5.91 -3.88 -14.10
C ARG A 330 -5.03 -5.03 -13.60
N ALA A 331 -5.34 -6.24 -14.06
CA ALA A 331 -4.47 -7.40 -13.88
C ALA A 331 -3.23 -7.28 -14.79
N ARG A 332 -2.09 -7.75 -14.29
CA ARG A 332 -0.76 -7.75 -14.96
C ARG A 332 -0.27 -9.16 -15.29
N PHE A 333 -0.94 -10.19 -14.77
CA PHE A 333 -0.77 -11.57 -15.21
C PHE A 333 -2.09 -12.33 -15.17
N SER A 334 -2.11 -13.54 -15.75
CA SER A 334 -3.28 -14.42 -15.71
C SER A 334 -3.21 -15.40 -14.55
N GLY A 335 -4.37 -15.69 -13.96
CA GLY A 335 -4.54 -16.66 -12.87
C GLY A 335 -3.88 -16.24 -11.56
N THR A 336 -3.71 -17.20 -10.67
CA THR A 336 -3.12 -16.99 -9.34
C THR A 336 -1.66 -17.45 -9.32
N ILE A 337 -0.77 -16.61 -8.81
CA ILE A 337 0.60 -17.02 -8.47
C ILE A 337 0.61 -17.42 -6.99
N THR A 338 0.95 -18.67 -6.70
CA THR A 338 1.03 -19.18 -5.33
C THR A 338 2.46 -19.57 -4.97
N ALA A 339 2.91 -19.14 -3.79
CA ALA A 339 4.15 -19.61 -3.21
C ALA A 339 4.04 -21.07 -2.73
N GLU A 340 5.05 -21.87 -3.09
CA GLU A 340 5.11 -23.31 -2.88
C GLU A 340 5.89 -23.67 -1.62
N ALA A 341 5.44 -24.71 -0.93
CA ALA A 341 6.10 -25.22 0.26
C ALA A 341 7.51 -25.73 -0.08
N THR A 342 8.52 -25.12 0.49
CA THR A 342 9.93 -25.46 0.31
C THR A 342 10.57 -25.73 1.66
N ASP A 343 11.23 -26.88 1.75
CA ASP A 343 11.97 -27.29 2.94
C ASP A 343 13.33 -26.60 3.00
N GLY A 344 13.80 -26.35 4.21
CA GLY A 344 15.12 -25.80 4.46
C GLY A 344 15.50 -25.97 5.91
N GLU A 345 16.69 -25.48 6.26
CA GLU A 345 17.17 -25.46 7.63
C GLU A 345 17.42 -24.01 8.07
N LEU A 346 17.10 -23.72 9.33
CA LEU A 346 17.33 -22.44 9.95
C LEU A 346 18.02 -22.66 11.29
N THR A 347 19.20 -22.07 11.47
CA THR A 347 19.90 -22.09 12.76
C THR A 347 19.40 -20.96 13.64
N VAL A 348 18.92 -21.28 14.84
CA VAL A 348 18.40 -20.30 15.79
C VAL A 348 19.13 -20.43 17.13
N ASP A 349 19.72 -19.35 17.63
CA ASP A 349 20.26 -19.34 19.00
C ASP A 349 19.12 -19.20 20.01
N VAL A 350 18.92 -20.22 20.84
CA VAL A 350 17.93 -20.24 21.92
C VAL A 350 18.62 -20.38 23.27
N GLY A 351 19.23 -19.28 23.74
CA GLY A 351 19.79 -19.17 25.08
C GLY A 351 21.28 -19.51 25.15
N GLY A 352 22.04 -19.15 24.10
CA GLY A 352 23.45 -19.47 23.94
C GLY A 352 23.69 -20.78 23.16
N GLU A 353 22.64 -21.54 22.87
CA GLU A 353 22.71 -22.84 22.20
C GLU A 353 22.15 -22.74 20.78
N PRO A 354 22.93 -23.08 19.73
CA PRO A 354 22.44 -23.12 18.36
C PRO A 354 21.50 -24.32 18.15
N LEU A 355 20.30 -24.05 17.65
CA LEU A 355 19.32 -25.06 17.26
C LEU A 355 19.16 -25.05 15.74
N ASN A 356 19.60 -26.11 15.07
CA ASN A 356 19.32 -26.33 13.65
C ASN A 356 17.90 -26.87 13.51
N GLN A 357 17.01 -26.03 12.99
CA GLN A 357 15.60 -26.34 12.86
C GLN A 357 15.23 -26.61 11.40
N LEU A 358 14.61 -27.76 11.15
CA LEU A 358 13.99 -28.05 9.85
C LEU A 358 12.74 -27.17 9.72
N ILE A 359 12.69 -26.39 8.65
CA ILE A 359 11.60 -25.48 8.35
C ILE A 359 10.94 -25.84 7.02
N CYS A 360 9.66 -25.53 6.91
CA CYS A 360 8.96 -25.41 5.63
C CYS A 360 8.44 -23.98 5.52
N SER A 361 8.88 -23.30 4.47
CA SER A 361 8.45 -21.93 4.16
C SER A 361 7.86 -21.91 2.76
N ARG A 362 6.94 -20.99 2.50
CA ARG A 362 6.43 -20.80 1.14
C ARG A 362 7.36 -19.86 0.37
N LYS A 363 7.86 -20.32 -0.77
CA LYS A 363 8.73 -19.52 -1.66
C LYS A 363 8.18 -19.52 -3.08
N LEU A 364 8.49 -18.45 -3.79
CA LEU A 364 8.28 -18.40 -5.23
C LEU A 364 9.55 -18.94 -5.92
N ASP A 365 9.36 -19.63 -7.03
CA ASP A 365 10.47 -19.86 -7.95
C ASP A 365 10.83 -18.53 -8.66
N ARG A 366 11.99 -18.49 -9.29
CA ARG A 366 12.52 -17.27 -9.92
C ARG A 366 11.60 -16.68 -10.99
N GLU A 367 10.88 -17.52 -11.73
CA GLU A 367 9.97 -17.04 -12.78
C GLU A 367 8.75 -16.33 -12.15
N LYS A 368 8.15 -16.94 -11.13
CA LYS A 368 7.02 -16.34 -10.40
C LYS A 368 7.46 -15.10 -9.62
N GLU A 369 8.66 -15.10 -9.02
CA GLU A 369 9.23 -13.91 -8.36
C GLU A 369 9.30 -12.74 -9.35
N ASN A 370 9.90 -12.96 -10.52
CA ASN A 370 10.03 -11.93 -11.56
C ASN A 370 8.67 -11.39 -12.00
N ARG A 371 7.67 -12.25 -12.18
CA ARG A 371 6.31 -11.83 -12.57
C ARG A 371 5.64 -10.96 -11.51
N VAL A 372 5.81 -11.28 -10.22
CA VAL A 372 5.26 -10.49 -9.10
C VAL A 372 5.98 -9.14 -8.98
N VAL A 373 7.31 -9.12 -9.10
CA VAL A 373 8.10 -7.88 -9.10
C VAL A 373 7.71 -7.00 -10.28
N GLN A 374 7.60 -7.57 -11.49
CA GLN A 374 7.19 -6.86 -12.68
C GLN A 374 5.79 -6.25 -12.52
N ALA A 375 4.84 -7.01 -11.95
CA ALA A 375 3.51 -6.50 -11.65
C ALA A 375 3.53 -5.31 -10.67
N ALA A 376 4.42 -5.33 -9.68
CA ALA A 376 4.59 -4.21 -8.76
C ALA A 376 5.15 -2.96 -9.45
N ILE A 377 6.21 -3.11 -10.26
CA ILE A 377 6.84 -2.03 -11.03
C ILE A 377 5.84 -1.41 -12.00
N GLU A 378 5.18 -2.23 -12.82
CA GLU A 378 4.16 -1.76 -13.76
C GLU A 378 3.00 -1.09 -13.03
N GLY A 379 2.62 -1.60 -11.85
CA GLY A 379 1.60 -1.04 -10.98
C GLY A 379 1.86 0.40 -10.59
N VAL A 380 3.02 0.64 -9.99
CA VAL A 380 3.39 1.98 -9.52
C VAL A 380 3.70 2.91 -10.69
N ASN A 381 4.33 2.43 -11.76
CA ASN A 381 4.64 3.25 -12.94
C ASN A 381 3.40 3.66 -13.73
N GLU A 382 2.28 2.94 -13.58
CA GLU A 382 1.01 3.25 -14.24
C GLU A 382 0.11 4.14 -13.36
N GLN A 383 0.00 3.84 -12.06
CA GLN A 383 -1.05 4.43 -11.22
C GLN A 383 -0.56 5.45 -10.19
N LEU A 384 0.75 5.58 -9.99
CA LEU A 384 1.31 6.44 -8.95
C LEU A 384 2.46 7.33 -9.43
N ALA A 385 3.57 6.76 -9.89
CA ALA A 385 4.78 7.51 -10.27
C ALA A 385 4.56 8.65 -11.26
N PRO A 386 3.66 8.55 -12.26
CA PRO A 386 3.36 9.66 -13.15
C PRO A 386 2.69 10.86 -12.46
N TYR A 387 2.05 10.63 -11.31
CA TYR A 387 1.17 11.59 -10.65
C TYR A 387 1.68 12.09 -9.29
N ASP A 388 2.68 11.41 -8.73
CA ASP A 388 3.32 11.77 -7.46
C ASP A 388 4.84 11.90 -7.65
N ARG A 389 5.32 13.16 -7.68
CA ARG A 389 6.74 13.47 -7.88
C ARG A 389 7.61 12.94 -6.73
N ASP A 390 7.17 13.09 -5.48
CA ASP A 390 7.96 12.65 -4.32
C ASP A 390 8.11 11.13 -4.32
N PHE A 391 7.05 10.39 -4.69
CA PHE A 391 7.15 8.95 -4.92
C PHE A 391 8.09 8.63 -6.08
N LYS A 392 7.95 9.29 -7.24
CA LYS A 392 8.81 9.06 -8.42
C LYS A 392 10.29 9.22 -8.06
N GLU A 393 10.64 10.31 -7.38
CA GLU A 393 12.00 10.60 -6.94
C GLU A 393 12.53 9.54 -5.96
N THR A 394 11.69 9.08 -5.03
CA THR A 394 12.06 8.03 -4.05
C THR A 394 12.23 6.65 -4.71
N PHE A 395 11.41 6.34 -5.71
CA PHE A 395 11.37 5.03 -6.36
C PHE A 395 12.42 4.88 -7.47
N ALA A 396 12.83 5.99 -8.09
CA ALA A 396 13.78 5.98 -9.21
C ALA A 396 15.10 5.30 -8.86
N GLY A 397 15.54 4.38 -9.71
CA GLY A 397 16.81 3.65 -9.55
C GLY A 397 16.82 2.61 -8.42
N THR A 398 15.71 2.41 -7.72
CA THR A 398 15.63 1.39 -6.67
C THR A 398 15.61 -0.02 -7.25
N VAL A 399 16.18 -0.98 -6.51
CA VAL A 399 16.16 -2.40 -6.84
C VAL A 399 15.14 -3.11 -5.97
N ALA A 400 14.35 -3.99 -6.58
CA ALA A 400 13.37 -4.81 -5.89
C ALA A 400 14.06 -5.91 -5.04
N GLY A 401 13.50 -6.16 -3.85
CA GLY A 401 13.80 -7.35 -3.07
C GLY A 401 12.93 -8.54 -3.42
N LYS A 402 13.07 -9.58 -2.61
CA LYS A 402 12.26 -10.79 -2.74
C LYS A 402 10.81 -10.51 -2.35
N PRO A 403 9.82 -10.83 -3.20
CA PRO A 403 8.43 -10.76 -2.83
C PRO A 403 8.10 -11.68 -1.65
N MET A 404 7.31 -11.19 -0.71
CA MET A 404 6.88 -11.95 0.46
C MET A 404 5.40 -12.27 0.35
N ALA A 405 5.09 -13.57 0.32
CA ALA A 405 3.72 -14.06 0.25
C ALA A 405 3.00 -13.88 1.58
N VAL A 406 1.81 -13.29 1.55
CA VAL A 406 0.96 -13.09 2.72
C VAL A 406 -0.39 -13.72 2.50
N LYS A 407 -0.81 -14.56 3.46
CA LYS A 407 -2.15 -15.14 3.49
C LYS A 407 -3.17 -14.18 4.09
N SER A 408 -4.36 -14.11 3.51
CA SER A 408 -5.44 -13.25 4.01
C SER A 408 -6.81 -13.83 3.65
N ASP A 409 -7.78 -13.66 4.55
CA ASP A 409 -9.17 -14.07 4.31
C ASP A 409 -9.82 -13.26 3.16
N ALA A 410 -9.30 -12.06 2.88
CA ALA A 410 -9.77 -11.18 1.80
C ALA A 410 -9.04 -11.42 0.46
N GLY A 411 -8.20 -12.45 0.38
CA GLY A 411 -7.36 -12.76 -0.78
C GLY A 411 -5.88 -12.55 -0.51
N ASP A 412 -5.08 -13.55 -0.85
CA ASP A 412 -3.64 -13.55 -0.68
C ASP A 412 -2.97 -12.45 -1.51
N TYR A 413 -1.85 -11.94 -1.03
CA TYR A 413 -1.12 -10.86 -1.70
C TYR A 413 0.39 -11.01 -1.49
N TYR A 414 1.14 -10.19 -2.22
CA TYR A 414 2.59 -10.09 -2.10
C TYR A 414 3.01 -8.70 -1.65
N LEU A 415 3.98 -8.67 -0.74
CA LEU A 415 4.72 -7.47 -0.36
C LEU A 415 6.01 -7.44 -1.17
N VAL A 416 6.22 -6.39 -1.94
CA VAL A 416 7.42 -6.21 -2.77
C VAL A 416 8.19 -4.99 -2.27
N PRO A 417 9.28 -5.19 -1.51
CA PRO A 417 10.13 -4.10 -1.04
C PRO A 417 11.07 -3.59 -2.14
N PHE A 418 11.37 -2.30 -2.13
CA PHE A 418 12.34 -1.66 -3.02
C PHE A 418 13.25 -0.71 -2.25
N GLY A 419 14.44 -0.48 -2.79
CA GLY A 419 15.43 0.40 -2.17
C GLY A 419 15.94 -0.21 -0.87
N ILE A 420 16.32 -1.49 -0.91
CA ILE A 420 16.80 -2.22 0.26
C ILE A 420 18.23 -1.80 0.55
N GLU A 421 18.44 -1.33 1.78
CA GLU A 421 19.76 -0.95 2.28
C GLU A 421 20.69 -2.16 2.48
N PRO A 422 22.01 -1.97 2.58
CA PRO A 422 22.97 -3.05 2.82
C PRO A 422 22.72 -3.86 4.10
N ASP A 423 21.94 -3.33 5.05
CA ASP A 423 21.51 -4.06 6.25
C ASP A 423 20.48 -5.17 5.97
N GLY A 424 19.93 -5.22 4.75
CA GLY A 424 19.00 -6.22 4.24
C GLY A 424 17.56 -6.07 4.73
N ASN A 425 17.26 -5.11 5.61
CA ASN A 425 15.94 -4.99 6.26
C ASN A 425 15.39 -3.56 6.26
N SER A 426 16.17 -2.55 5.91
CA SER A 426 15.68 -1.18 5.75
C SER A 426 15.28 -0.95 4.28
N VAL A 427 14.13 -0.34 4.07
CA VAL A 427 13.53 -0.16 2.73
C VAL A 427 13.01 1.26 2.56
N LEU A 428 12.94 1.71 1.30
CA LEU A 428 12.37 3.01 0.93
C LEU A 428 10.92 2.90 0.51
N VAL A 429 10.56 1.83 -0.19
CA VAL A 429 9.23 1.63 -0.76
C VAL A 429 8.78 0.19 -0.53
N VAL A 430 7.50 0.02 -0.22
CA VAL A 430 6.86 -1.30 -0.26
C VAL A 430 5.60 -1.21 -1.11
N VAL A 431 5.49 -2.12 -2.07
CA VAL A 431 4.34 -2.23 -2.96
C VAL A 431 3.55 -3.49 -2.64
N ILE A 432 2.23 -3.36 -2.58
CA ILE A 432 1.30 -4.48 -2.42
C ILE A 432 0.69 -4.82 -3.77
N VAL A 433 0.84 -6.08 -4.18
CA VAL A 433 0.14 -6.63 -5.35
C VAL A 433 -0.69 -7.84 -4.98
N ASP A 434 -1.85 -7.95 -5.60
CA ASP A 434 -2.72 -9.11 -5.43
C ASP A 434 -2.08 -10.39 -6.00
N SER A 435 -2.27 -11.52 -5.32
CA SER A 435 -1.74 -12.80 -5.81
C SER A 435 -2.51 -13.35 -7.02
N GLU A 436 -3.77 -12.95 -7.19
CA GLU A 436 -4.63 -13.23 -8.33
C GLU A 436 -4.54 -12.09 -9.34
N GLY A 437 -3.90 -12.38 -10.46
CA GLY A 437 -3.75 -11.46 -11.56
C GLY A 437 -2.78 -10.28 -11.35
N GLY A 438 -2.18 -10.08 -10.17
CA GLY A 438 -1.11 -9.08 -9.99
C GLY A 438 -1.60 -7.64 -10.00
N LYS A 439 -2.82 -7.40 -9.53
CA LYS A 439 -3.37 -6.05 -9.45
C LYS A 439 -2.60 -5.23 -8.42
N PHE A 440 -2.18 -4.03 -8.80
CA PHE A 440 -1.64 -3.04 -7.87
C PHE A 440 -2.71 -2.67 -6.85
N LYS A 441 -2.38 -2.81 -5.57
CA LYS A 441 -3.28 -2.48 -4.46
C LYS A 441 -2.85 -1.16 -3.81
N GLU A 442 -1.60 -1.11 -3.39
CA GLU A 442 -1.11 -0.06 -2.50
C GLU A 442 0.40 0.15 -2.66
N ALA A 443 0.87 1.37 -2.42
CA ALA A 443 2.29 1.64 -2.15
C ALA A 443 2.44 2.57 -0.94
N SER A 444 3.50 2.33 -0.17
CA SER A 444 3.95 3.18 0.95
C SER A 444 5.42 3.50 0.73
N TRP A 445 5.81 4.75 0.99
CA TRP A 445 7.19 5.20 0.82
C TRP A 445 7.65 6.18 1.89
N VAL A 446 8.97 6.24 2.07
CA VAL A 446 9.65 7.15 3.00
C VAL A 446 10.85 7.77 2.31
N LYS A 447 11.22 9.00 2.69
CA LYS A 447 12.41 9.68 2.14
C LYS A 447 13.72 9.12 2.70
N GLU A 448 13.67 8.58 3.91
CA GLU A 448 14.79 7.97 4.59
C GLU A 448 14.47 6.50 4.86
N PRO A 449 15.39 5.55 4.59
CA PRO A 449 15.13 4.13 4.77
C PRO A 449 14.65 3.79 6.19
N VAL A 450 13.62 2.93 6.28
CA VAL A 450 13.09 2.45 7.56
C VAL A 450 13.15 0.94 7.66
N LYS A 451 13.42 0.42 8.86
CA LYS A 451 13.40 -1.02 9.11
C LYS A 451 12.01 -1.59 8.85
N TYR A 452 11.92 -2.49 7.89
CA TYR A 452 10.70 -3.14 7.45
C TYR A 452 10.67 -4.60 7.90
N LEU A 453 9.49 -5.06 8.34
CA LEU A 453 9.30 -6.36 9.01
C LEU A 453 10.41 -6.65 10.03
N PRO A 454 10.53 -5.83 11.07
CA PRO A 454 11.67 -5.84 11.97
C PRO A 454 11.84 -7.14 12.75
N VAL A 455 10.85 -8.03 12.76
CA VAL A 455 10.93 -9.40 13.26
C VAL A 455 11.06 -10.36 12.08
N THR A 456 12.25 -10.92 11.92
CA THR A 456 12.56 -11.95 10.92
C THR A 456 11.92 -13.30 11.26
N ALA A 457 11.83 -14.20 10.28
CA ALA A 457 11.41 -15.59 10.51
C ALA A 457 12.24 -16.29 11.62
N GLN A 458 13.55 -16.00 11.66
CA GLN A 458 14.47 -16.54 12.66
C GLN A 458 14.19 -16.01 14.06
N GLU A 459 13.93 -14.71 14.20
CA GLU A 459 13.57 -14.09 15.47
C GLU A 459 12.20 -14.56 15.96
N ALA A 460 11.21 -14.66 15.07
CA ALA A 460 9.90 -15.21 15.40
C ALA A 460 10.01 -16.66 15.91
N LEU A 461 10.82 -17.49 15.24
CA LEU A 461 11.06 -18.87 15.66
C LEU A 461 11.79 -18.94 17.01
N LYS A 462 12.75 -18.03 17.26
CA LYS A 462 13.42 -17.88 18.55
C LYS A 462 12.44 -17.56 19.67
N ILE A 463 11.48 -16.66 19.42
CA ILE A 463 10.43 -16.29 20.38
C ILE A 463 9.56 -17.52 20.72
N VAL A 464 9.13 -18.26 19.70
CA VAL A 464 8.33 -19.49 19.89
C VAL A 464 9.09 -20.55 20.69
N TYR A 465 10.35 -20.81 20.38
CA TYR A 465 11.13 -21.81 21.12
C TYR A 465 11.39 -21.42 22.58
N LYS A 466 11.60 -20.14 22.88
CA LYS A 466 11.70 -19.66 24.27
C LYS A 466 10.41 -19.97 25.05
N GLU A 467 9.25 -19.73 24.44
CA GLU A 467 7.95 -20.04 25.04
C GLU A 467 7.76 -21.55 25.26
N MET A 468 8.09 -22.37 24.25
CA MET A 468 8.00 -23.82 24.35
C MET A 468 8.91 -24.38 25.46
N LYS A 469 10.16 -23.88 25.57
CA LYS A 469 11.09 -24.26 26.65
C LYS A 469 10.51 -23.93 28.04
N GLY A 470 9.93 -22.74 28.21
CA GLY A 470 9.28 -22.32 29.45
C GLY A 470 8.08 -23.18 29.85
N LYS A 471 7.29 -23.66 28.88
CA LYS A 471 6.16 -24.57 29.12
C LYS A 471 6.60 -26.01 29.46
N SER A 472 7.68 -26.50 28.87
CA SER A 472 8.23 -27.83 29.21
C SER A 472 8.78 -27.89 30.63
N THR A 473 9.44 -26.84 31.13
CA THR A 473 9.89 -26.78 32.53
C THR A 473 8.73 -26.67 33.51
N LEU A 474 7.67 -25.91 33.18
CA LEU A 474 6.46 -25.82 34.00
C LEU A 474 5.74 -27.18 34.14
N LYS A 475 5.59 -27.95 33.05
CA LYS A 475 4.98 -29.29 33.11
C LYS A 475 5.79 -30.29 33.95
N VAL A 476 7.12 -30.14 34.01
CA VAL A 476 7.97 -30.98 34.89
C VAL A 476 7.77 -30.60 36.35
N VAL A 477 7.75 -29.31 36.68
CA VAL A 477 7.56 -28.81 38.04
C VAL A 477 6.16 -29.11 38.60
N GLU A 478 5.11 -29.08 37.76
CA GLU A 478 3.75 -29.45 38.19
C GLU A 478 3.60 -30.97 38.41
N LYS A 479 4.26 -31.81 37.59
CA LYS A 479 4.33 -33.26 37.83
C LYS A 479 5.11 -33.59 39.11
N GLU A 480 6.17 -32.85 39.40
CA GLU A 480 6.97 -33.01 40.62
C GLU A 480 6.22 -32.55 41.88
N LYS A 481 5.39 -31.50 41.81
CA LYS A 481 4.50 -31.09 42.91
C LYS A 481 3.37 -32.11 43.18
N ALA A 482 2.87 -32.79 42.15
CA ALA A 482 1.81 -33.79 42.30
C ALA A 482 2.27 -35.13 42.93
N THR A 483 3.57 -35.43 42.96
CA THR A 483 4.09 -36.76 43.38
C THR A 483 4.72 -36.79 44.78
N GLY A 484 4.80 -35.65 45.49
CA GLY A 484 5.07 -35.63 46.94
C GLY A 484 6.33 -36.38 47.39
N LYS A 485 7.41 -36.40 46.62
CA LYS A 485 8.68 -37.03 47.02
C LYS A 485 9.85 -36.06 46.91
N LEU A 486 10.16 -35.39 48.02
CA LEU A 486 11.50 -34.90 48.28
C LEU A 486 12.36 -36.10 48.73
N LYS A 487 13.34 -36.49 47.90
CA LYS A 487 14.55 -37.15 48.40
C LYS A 487 15.78 -36.52 47.75
N LYS A 488 16.65 -36.03 48.63
CA LYS A 488 18.01 -35.59 48.35
C LYS A 488 18.87 -36.85 48.18
N ALA A 489 19.76 -36.81 47.18
CA ALA A 489 20.87 -37.73 46.88
C ALA A 489 20.68 -38.76 45.74
N ASP A 490 21.58 -38.58 44.77
CA ASP A 490 22.25 -39.55 43.89
C ASP A 490 21.52 -40.11 42.66
N VAL A 491 21.49 -39.30 41.60
CA VAL A 491 21.96 -39.76 40.28
C VAL A 491 22.92 -38.70 39.75
N VAL A 492 24.22 -38.96 39.96
CA VAL A 492 25.26 -38.53 39.05
C VAL A 492 24.94 -39.23 37.73
N ASP A 493 24.35 -38.50 36.79
CA ASP A 493 24.56 -38.79 35.38
C ASP A 493 25.17 -37.54 34.75
N GLU A 494 26.50 -37.50 34.83
CA GLU A 494 27.37 -36.51 34.21
C GLU A 494 27.41 -36.65 32.67
N ASN A 495 26.47 -37.38 32.04
CA ASN A 495 26.43 -37.61 30.59
C ASN A 495 25.14 -37.16 29.87
N VAL A 496 24.54 -36.03 30.25
CA VAL A 496 23.75 -35.25 29.27
C VAL A 496 24.21 -33.80 29.29
N ASN A 497 25.52 -33.62 29.10
CA ASN A 497 26.10 -32.34 28.71
C ASN A 497 26.89 -32.54 27.41
N THR A 498 26.15 -32.84 26.34
CA THR A 498 26.56 -32.61 24.96
C THR A 498 25.29 -32.47 24.12
N LEU A 499 24.97 -31.23 23.74
CA LEU A 499 24.20 -30.93 22.52
C LEU A 499 25.10 -31.22 21.30
N GLY A 500 25.67 -32.43 21.25
CA GLY A 500 26.39 -32.98 20.12
C GLY A 500 25.46 -33.90 19.37
N ASP A 501 25.20 -33.59 18.11
CA ASP A 501 24.60 -34.46 17.09
C ASP A 501 23.58 -35.48 17.61
N ILE A 502 22.45 -35.00 18.17
CA ILE A 502 21.27 -35.85 18.26
C ILE A 502 20.80 -36.06 16.82
N THR A 503 21.17 -37.19 16.24
CA THR A 503 20.62 -37.67 14.97
C THR A 503 19.20 -38.12 15.24
N TYR A 504 18.27 -37.17 15.26
CA TYR A 504 16.85 -37.46 15.25
C TYR A 504 16.54 -38.35 14.06
N ASN A 505 15.72 -39.39 14.25
CA ASN A 505 15.25 -40.16 13.10
C ASN A 505 14.36 -39.26 12.21
N GLU A 506 14.25 -39.57 10.91
CA GLU A 506 13.49 -38.76 9.95
C GLU A 506 12.04 -38.49 10.41
N THR A 507 11.42 -39.44 11.12
CA THR A 507 10.07 -39.29 11.68
C THR A 507 10.00 -38.24 12.79
N GLU A 508 11.00 -38.19 13.67
CA GLU A 508 11.11 -37.20 14.75
C GLU A 508 11.49 -35.82 14.19
N LYS A 509 12.39 -35.76 13.20
CA LYS A 509 12.70 -34.52 12.46
C LYS A 509 11.45 -33.95 11.80
N GLN A 510 10.67 -34.80 11.14
CA GLN A 510 9.41 -34.40 10.48
C GLN A 510 8.34 -33.97 11.49
N SER A 511 8.25 -34.62 12.66
CA SER A 511 7.30 -34.26 13.73
C SER A 511 7.60 -32.89 14.37
N ARG A 512 8.85 -32.43 14.29
CA ARG A 512 9.31 -31.15 14.83
C ARG A 512 9.50 -30.07 13.78
N LYS A 513 9.21 -30.36 12.52
CA LYS A 513 9.32 -29.42 11.40
C LYS A 513 8.43 -28.21 11.64
N ALA A 514 9.01 -27.01 11.49
CA ALA A 514 8.29 -25.76 11.68
C ALA A 514 7.78 -25.22 10.34
N TYR A 515 6.48 -25.00 10.22
CA TYR A 515 5.87 -24.37 9.04
C TYR A 515 5.73 -22.87 9.30
N LEU A 516 6.36 -22.05 8.46
CA LEU A 516 6.36 -20.59 8.60
C LEU A 516 5.61 -19.95 7.44
N GLU A 517 4.66 -19.09 7.76
CA GLU A 517 3.93 -18.27 6.79
C GLU A 517 3.61 -16.89 7.37
N LEU A 518 3.61 -15.86 6.52
CA LEU A 518 3.09 -14.55 6.89
C LEU A 518 1.58 -14.54 6.67
N VAL A 519 0.85 -14.03 7.65
CA VAL A 519 -0.61 -13.94 7.61
C VAL A 519 -1.08 -12.55 8.03
N TYR A 520 -2.03 -12.00 7.29
CA TYR A 520 -2.73 -10.77 7.67
C TYR A 520 -3.76 -11.06 8.76
N ARG A 521 -3.77 -10.26 9.83
CA ARG A 521 -4.71 -10.38 10.95
C ARG A 521 -5.36 -9.04 11.32
N GLY A 522 -5.70 -8.22 10.32
CA GLY A 522 -6.59 -7.07 10.52
C GLY A 522 -5.97 -5.75 10.97
N LYS A 523 -4.64 -5.66 11.21
CA LYS A 523 -3.99 -4.40 11.61
C LYS A 523 -3.53 -3.56 10.42
N SER A 524 -2.54 -4.05 9.69
CA SER A 524 -1.97 -3.42 8.49
C SER A 524 -1.53 -4.52 7.53
N PRO A 525 -1.82 -4.42 6.23
CA PRO A 525 -1.34 -5.40 5.28
C PRO A 525 0.18 -5.32 5.08
N TYR A 526 0.83 -4.21 5.46
CA TYR A 526 2.30 -4.08 5.44
C TYR A 526 3.00 -4.77 6.59
N TYR A 527 2.31 -4.99 7.71
CA TYR A 527 2.88 -5.62 8.91
C TYR A 527 2.12 -6.90 9.26
N PRO A 528 2.12 -7.92 8.37
CA PRO A 528 1.57 -9.23 8.68
C PRO A 528 2.31 -9.89 9.84
N VAL A 529 1.67 -10.87 10.45
CA VAL A 529 2.24 -11.64 11.57
C VAL A 529 2.82 -12.95 11.06
N TRP A 530 3.87 -13.44 11.71
CA TRP A 530 4.38 -14.78 11.49
C TRP A 530 3.45 -15.80 12.12
N LYS A 531 2.85 -16.67 11.32
CA LYS A 531 2.19 -17.88 11.79
C LYS A 531 3.20 -19.04 11.72
N ILE A 532 3.47 -19.65 12.87
CA ILE A 532 4.43 -20.73 13.02
C ILE A 532 3.66 -21.96 13.52
N THR A 533 3.72 -23.05 12.76
CA THR A 533 3.09 -24.33 13.14
C THR A 533 4.17 -25.37 13.41
N ILE A 534 4.15 -25.98 14.60
CA ILE A 534 5.09 -27.04 15.00
C ILE A 534 4.26 -28.17 15.62
N GLY A 535 4.20 -29.32 14.94
CA GLY A 535 3.22 -30.36 15.27
C GLY A 535 1.80 -29.80 15.25
N ASP A 536 1.04 -30.00 16.34
CA ASP A 536 -0.33 -29.51 16.48
C ASP A 536 -0.43 -28.08 17.04
N SER A 537 0.70 -27.45 17.35
CA SER A 537 0.73 -26.11 17.97
C SER A 537 0.87 -25.02 16.92
N VAL A 538 0.04 -23.99 17.03
CA VAL A 538 0.09 -22.79 16.18
C VAL A 538 0.39 -21.57 17.04
N PHE A 539 1.37 -20.80 16.59
CA PHE A 539 1.86 -19.59 17.24
C PHE A 539 1.77 -18.41 16.26
N PHE A 540 1.50 -17.22 16.78
CA PHE A 540 1.55 -15.98 16.02
C PHE A 540 2.50 -15.00 16.67
N VAL A 541 3.47 -14.49 15.90
CA VAL A 541 4.41 -13.46 16.36
C VAL A 541 4.22 -12.22 15.51
N ASP A 542 3.87 -11.10 16.13
CA ASP A 542 3.75 -9.84 15.42
C ASP A 542 5.11 -9.14 15.21
N GLN A 543 5.08 -8.04 14.44
CA GLN A 543 6.29 -7.28 14.12
C GLN A 543 6.85 -6.46 15.31
N SER A 544 6.21 -6.50 16.48
CA SER A 544 6.78 -5.98 17.74
C SER A 544 7.51 -7.08 18.53
N GLY A 545 7.43 -8.33 18.08
CA GLY A 545 7.94 -9.50 18.80
C GLY A 545 6.96 -10.06 19.83
N THR A 546 5.70 -9.59 19.82
CA THR A 546 4.67 -10.09 20.74
C THR A 546 4.14 -11.43 20.24
N LEU A 547 4.22 -12.43 21.11
CA LEU A 547 3.70 -13.78 20.86
C LEU A 547 2.25 -13.91 21.32
N THR A 548 1.41 -14.48 20.47
CA THR A 548 0.07 -14.96 20.83
C THR A 548 -0.06 -16.44 20.45
N CYS A 549 -0.63 -17.24 21.35
CA CYS A 549 -0.88 -18.68 21.15
C CYS A 549 -2.40 -18.89 21.11
N ASN A 550 -2.90 -19.82 20.27
CA ASN A 550 -4.33 -20.04 20.05
C ASN A 550 -5.21 -19.99 21.31
N GLU A 551 -6.17 -19.05 21.29
CA GLU A 551 -7.56 -19.28 21.70
C GLU A 551 -8.18 -20.38 20.80
N PRO A 552 -9.17 -21.15 21.30
CA PRO A 552 -9.78 -22.23 20.52
C PRO A 552 -10.35 -21.73 19.19
N VAL A 553 -10.17 -22.54 18.15
CA VAL A 553 -10.83 -22.37 16.84
C VAL A 553 -12.32 -22.10 17.09
N PRO A 554 -12.91 -20.99 16.59
CA PRO A 554 -14.35 -20.82 16.68
C PRO A 554 -14.98 -22.03 16.00
N THR A 555 -15.74 -22.79 16.78
CA THR A 555 -16.52 -23.93 16.30
C THR A 555 -17.25 -23.47 15.03
N PRO A 556 -17.15 -24.18 13.89
CA PRO A 556 -17.92 -23.82 12.72
C PRO A 556 -19.38 -23.70 13.18
N THR A 557 -19.93 -22.49 13.08
CA THR A 557 -21.37 -22.29 13.26
C THR A 557 -22.03 -23.29 12.33
N PRO A 558 -22.87 -24.21 12.82
CA PRO A 558 -23.56 -25.15 11.97
C PRO A 558 -24.22 -24.35 10.87
N ALA A 559 -23.98 -24.74 9.62
CA ALA A 559 -24.62 -24.13 8.46
C ALA A 559 -26.09 -23.92 8.79
N VAL A 560 -26.53 -22.67 8.81
CA VAL A 560 -27.95 -22.36 8.89
C VAL A 560 -28.54 -22.96 7.63
N THR A 561 -29.23 -24.09 7.82
CA THR A 561 -30.00 -24.73 6.76
C THR A 561 -30.86 -23.65 6.11
N PRO A 562 -30.78 -23.43 4.79
CA PRO A 562 -31.61 -22.43 4.15
C PRO A 562 -33.07 -22.75 4.46
N ILE A 563 -33.75 -21.78 5.09
CA ILE A 563 -35.18 -21.82 5.27
C ILE A 563 -35.76 -21.89 3.86
N LYS A 564 -36.37 -23.03 3.52
CA LYS A 564 -37.16 -23.15 2.29
C LYS A 564 -38.26 -22.10 2.39
N TYR A 565 -38.21 -21.11 1.51
CA TYR A 565 -39.34 -20.25 1.24
C TYR A 565 -40.49 -21.14 0.77
N GLY A 566 -41.50 -21.26 1.64
CA GLY A 566 -42.78 -21.84 1.25
C GLY A 566 -43.51 -20.86 0.34
N ASP A 567 -44.09 -21.41 -0.72
CA ASP A 567 -44.91 -20.73 -1.70
C ASP A 567 -45.98 -19.86 -1.03
N THR A 568 -45.86 -18.54 -1.15
CA THR A 568 -47.00 -17.64 -0.99
C THR A 568 -47.31 -17.05 -2.36
N GLN A 569 -48.35 -17.59 -2.98
CA GLN A 569 -48.98 -17.02 -4.16
C GLN A 569 -49.40 -15.57 -3.88
N VAL A 570 -48.92 -14.68 -4.74
CA VAL A 570 -49.43 -13.32 -4.87
C VAL A 570 -50.81 -13.43 -5.54
N LEU A 571 -51.86 -13.16 -4.77
CA LEU A 571 -53.16 -12.77 -5.33
C LEU A 571 -53.12 -11.27 -5.57
N PHE A 572 -53.27 -10.90 -6.84
CA PHE A 572 -53.61 -9.55 -7.26
C PHE A 572 -55.06 -9.27 -6.86
N GLU A 573 -55.26 -8.24 -6.04
CA GLU A 573 -56.37 -7.27 -6.11
C GLU A 573 -55.90 -5.93 -5.54
#